data_AF-A0A4Q4WWE1-F1
#
_entry.id   AF-A0A4Q4WWE1-F1
#
_cell.length_a   1.000
_cell.length_b   1.000
_cell.length_c   1.000
_cell.angle_alpha   90.00
_cell.angle_beta   90.00
_cell.angle_gamma   90.00
#
_symmetry.space_group_name_H-M   'P 1'
#
loop_
_entity.id
_entity.type
_entity.pdbx_description
1 polymer ?
#
loop_
_entity_poly.entity_id
_entity_poly.type
_entity_poly.pdbx_seq_one_letter_code
_entity_poly.pdbx_strand_id
1 'polypeptide(L)'
;MQFTASLISLLLAASSAQAIPGSSVEARQERRVVHAEFYDQGGCNGRFLGEQYFVQDEVQTCIDVNIPETIACTLITSNNATRALRFYNTERCNTVGSNHFTAPPGFTGPFALAVEAAQFL
;
A
#
# COMPACT_ATOMS: atom_id res chain seq x y z
N MET A 1 -16.55 -4.58 -80.46
CA MET A 1 -16.42 -3.40 -79.59
C MET A 1 -15.43 -3.76 -78.49
N GLN A 2 -14.29 -3.07 -78.43
CA GLN A 2 -13.18 -3.39 -77.53
C GLN A 2 -13.47 -2.89 -76.11
N PHE A 3 -13.23 -3.77 -75.14
CA PHE A 3 -13.34 -3.54 -73.70
C PHE A 3 -12.22 -2.61 -73.22
N THR A 4 -12.57 -1.52 -72.55
CA THR A 4 -11.64 -0.72 -71.73
C THR A 4 -12.34 -0.42 -70.40
N ALA A 5 -12.10 -1.26 -69.40
CA ALA A 5 -12.48 -1.01 -68.03
C ALA A 5 -11.23 -0.52 -67.27
N SER A 6 -11.15 0.79 -67.05
CA SER A 6 -10.07 1.42 -66.29
C SER A 6 -10.22 1.11 -64.81
N LEU A 7 -9.16 0.50 -64.25
CA LEU A 7 -8.97 0.24 -62.82
C LEU A 7 -8.83 1.57 -62.06
N ILE A 8 -9.82 1.91 -61.23
CA ILE A 8 -9.71 2.99 -60.24
C ILE A 8 -9.10 2.38 -58.98
N SER A 9 -7.80 2.61 -58.79
CA SER A 9 -7.09 2.27 -57.56
C SER A 9 -7.20 3.39 -56.54
N LEU A 10 -7.64 2.98 -55.34
CA LEU A 10 -7.09 3.30 -54.02
C LEU A 10 -6.67 4.75 -53.73
N LEU A 11 -7.38 5.39 -52.80
CA LEU A 11 -6.81 6.25 -51.77
C LEU A 11 -7.67 6.10 -50.51
N LEU A 12 -7.43 5.03 -49.75
CA LEU A 12 -7.80 5.02 -48.33
C LEU A 12 -6.90 6.05 -47.66
N ALA A 13 -7.48 7.19 -47.27
CA ALA A 13 -6.86 8.10 -46.33
C ALA A 13 -6.64 7.34 -45.01
N ALA A 14 -5.45 6.76 -44.86
CA ALA A 14 -4.95 6.30 -43.59
C ALA A 14 -4.71 7.54 -42.73
N SER A 15 -5.76 7.97 -42.02
CA SER A 15 -5.62 8.87 -40.88
C SER A 15 -4.82 8.10 -39.82
N SER A 16 -3.49 8.21 -39.90
CA SER A 16 -2.61 7.82 -38.82
C SER A 16 -2.88 8.79 -37.67
N ALA A 17 -3.90 8.47 -36.87
CA ALA A 17 -3.89 8.85 -35.48
C ALA A 17 -2.64 8.22 -34.89
N GLN A 18 -1.56 9.00 -34.85
CA GLN A 18 -0.41 8.68 -34.02
C GLN A 18 -0.89 8.86 -32.58
N ALA A 19 -1.60 7.86 -32.08
CA ALA A 19 -1.70 7.65 -30.65
C ALA A 19 -0.26 7.37 -30.21
N ILE A 20 0.40 8.40 -29.69
CA ILE A 20 1.66 8.25 -28.97
C ILE A 20 1.37 7.23 -27.87
N PRO A 21 1.91 5.99 -27.91
CA PRO A 21 1.75 5.05 -26.83
C PRO A 21 2.72 5.49 -25.75
N GLY A 22 2.32 6.48 -24.95
CA GLY A 22 3.29 7.17 -24.12
C GLY A 22 2.74 8.14 -23.10
N SER A 23 1.46 8.06 -22.73
CA SER A 23 1.05 8.60 -21.44
C SER A 23 0.48 7.45 -20.61
N SER A 24 1.32 6.86 -19.77
CA SER A 24 0.82 6.22 -18.56
C SER A 24 0.13 7.30 -17.72
N VAL A 25 -1.15 7.58 -17.98
CA VAL A 25 -2.02 8.48 -17.17
C VAL A 25 -2.38 7.82 -15.85
N GLU A 26 -1.44 7.08 -15.28
CA GLU A 26 -1.40 6.63 -13.91
C GLU A 26 0.09 6.57 -13.58
N ALA A 27 0.72 7.75 -13.50
CA ALA A 27 1.75 7.89 -12.49
C ALA A 27 1.02 7.67 -11.16
N ARG A 28 0.83 6.40 -10.77
CA ARG A 28 0.42 6.03 -9.42
C ARG A 28 1.45 6.71 -8.54
N GLN A 29 1.09 7.85 -7.95
CA GLN A 29 1.93 8.47 -6.94
C GLN A 29 2.35 7.36 -6.01
N GLU A 30 3.66 7.18 -5.83
CA GLU A 30 4.18 6.17 -4.91
C GLU A 30 3.53 6.41 -3.56
N ARG A 31 2.53 5.60 -3.23
CA ARG A 31 1.85 5.72 -1.96
C ARG A 31 2.89 5.34 -0.92
N ARG A 32 3.08 6.24 0.03
CA ARG A 32 3.91 6.01 1.21
C ARG A 32 3.12 5.06 2.11
N VAL A 33 3.59 3.83 2.24
CA VAL A 33 2.86 2.73 2.88
C VAL A 33 3.80 1.97 3.81
N VAL A 34 3.24 1.52 4.93
CA VAL A 34 3.84 0.49 5.77
C VAL A 34 2.98 -0.75 5.67
N HIS A 35 3.58 -1.87 5.29
CA HIS A 35 2.94 -3.19 5.32
C HIS A 35 3.38 -3.91 6.59
N ALA A 36 2.41 -4.38 7.36
CA ALA A 36 2.64 -5.12 8.59
C ALA A 36 1.85 -6.43 8.58
N GLU A 37 2.49 -7.48 9.06
CA GLU A 37 1.91 -8.79 9.30
C GLU A 37 1.81 -9.06 10.80
N PHE A 38 0.75 -9.74 11.22
CA PHE A 38 0.44 -9.98 12.63
C PHE A 38 0.45 -11.47 12.95
N TYR A 39 1.02 -11.80 14.12
CA TYR A 39 1.24 -13.19 14.55
C TYR A 39 0.82 -13.40 16.01
N ASP A 40 0.41 -14.62 16.34
CA ASP A 40 -0.03 -15.01 17.70
C ASP A 40 1.11 -15.36 18.68
N GLN A 41 2.37 -15.33 18.22
CA GLN A 41 3.55 -15.56 19.07
C GLN A 41 4.55 -14.40 18.99
N GLY A 42 5.21 -14.10 20.11
CA GLY A 42 6.10 -12.94 20.28
C GLY A 42 7.34 -12.89 19.36
N GLY A 43 7.70 -14.01 18.71
CA GLY A 43 8.83 -14.07 17.77
C GLY A 43 8.46 -13.84 16.30
N CYS A 44 7.19 -13.53 15.99
CA CYS A 44 6.67 -13.44 14.61
C CYS A 44 6.91 -14.73 13.80
N ASN A 45 6.96 -15.86 14.48
CA ASN A 45 7.14 -17.22 13.95
C ASN A 45 5.95 -18.14 14.28
N GLY A 46 4.87 -17.56 14.80
CA GLY A 46 3.63 -18.25 15.14
C GLY A 46 2.69 -18.37 13.95
N ARG A 47 1.40 -18.57 14.25
CA ARG A 47 0.35 -18.54 13.24
C ARG A 47 0.14 -17.11 12.77
N PHE A 48 0.06 -16.95 11.45
CA PHE A 48 -0.32 -15.70 10.80
C PHE A 48 -1.80 -15.39 11.09
N LEU A 49 -2.06 -14.20 11.63
CA LEU A 49 -3.40 -13.73 11.98
C LEU A 49 -4.00 -12.82 10.90
N GLY A 50 -3.15 -12.14 10.14
CA GLY A 50 -3.56 -11.21 9.10
C GLY A 50 -2.47 -10.17 8.81
N GLU A 51 -2.81 -9.24 7.93
CA GLU A 51 -1.94 -8.16 7.51
C GLU A 51 -2.73 -6.85 7.37
N GLN A 52 -2.01 -5.73 7.43
CA GLN A 52 -2.59 -4.42 7.16
C GLN A 52 -1.58 -3.51 6.48
N TYR A 53 -2.11 -2.66 5.59
CA TYR A 53 -1.36 -1.60 4.94
C TYR A 53 -1.75 -0.26 5.57
N PHE A 54 -0.78 0.42 6.17
CA PHE A 54 -0.93 1.76 6.71
C PHE A 54 -0.49 2.76 5.64
N VAL A 55 -1.45 3.44 5.05
CA VAL A 55 -1.17 4.48 4.04
C VAL A 55 -0.88 5.78 4.77
N GLN A 56 0.30 6.35 4.56
CA GLN A 56 0.66 7.66 5.11
C GLN A 56 -0.09 8.74 4.34
N ASP A 57 -1.12 9.30 4.95
CA ASP A 57 -1.82 10.50 4.52
C ASP A 57 -1.28 11.76 5.24
N GLU A 58 -1.78 12.94 4.84
CA GLU A 58 -1.41 14.21 5.47
C GLU A 58 -2.06 14.37 6.86
N VAL A 59 -3.22 13.75 7.06
CA VAL A 59 -3.97 13.80 8.31
C VAL A 59 -3.36 12.77 9.26
N GLN A 60 -3.04 13.15 10.51
CA GLN A 60 -2.55 12.21 11.54
C GLN A 60 -3.69 11.30 12.04
N THR A 61 -4.32 10.56 11.14
CA THR A 61 -5.47 9.73 11.42
C THR A 61 -5.03 8.50 12.21
N CYS A 62 -5.75 8.20 13.29
CA CYS A 62 -5.58 6.93 13.96
C CYS A 62 -6.23 5.82 13.14
N ILE A 63 -5.51 4.72 12.92
CA ILE A 63 -5.94 3.58 12.12
C ILE A 63 -6.04 2.39 13.06
N ASP A 64 -7.26 1.90 13.27
CA ASP A 64 -7.51 0.70 14.08
C ASP A 64 -7.10 -0.58 13.31
N VAL A 65 -6.53 -1.53 14.04
CA VAL A 65 -6.16 -2.86 13.57
C VAL A 65 -7.30 -3.83 13.91
N ASN A 66 -8.07 -4.24 12.89
CA ASN A 66 -9.26 -5.07 13.08
C ASN A 66 -8.95 -6.57 12.96
N ILE A 67 -7.98 -7.06 13.75
CA ILE A 67 -7.69 -8.50 13.86
C ILE A 67 -8.44 -9.04 15.09
N PRO A 68 -9.35 -10.02 14.93
CA PRO A 68 -10.21 -10.48 16.03
C PRO A 68 -9.48 -11.32 17.10
N GLU A 69 -8.27 -11.76 16.79
CA GLU A 69 -7.44 -12.58 17.67
C GLU A 69 -6.33 -11.74 18.31
N THR A 70 -5.90 -12.11 19.51
CA THR A 70 -4.83 -11.38 20.21
C THR A 70 -3.51 -11.45 19.44
N ILE A 71 -3.02 -10.29 19.01
CA ILE A 71 -1.72 -10.12 18.38
C ILE A 71 -0.64 -10.20 19.47
N ALA A 72 0.43 -10.96 19.22
CA ALA A 72 1.59 -11.02 20.11
C ALA A 72 2.86 -10.43 19.47
N CYS A 73 2.95 -10.47 18.13
CA CYS A 73 4.06 -9.90 17.38
C CYS A 73 3.58 -9.28 16.08
N THR A 74 4.24 -8.19 15.68
CA THR A 74 4.03 -7.51 14.42
C THR A 74 5.35 -7.51 13.63
N LEU A 75 5.30 -7.93 12.37
CA LEU A 75 6.42 -7.93 11.44
C LEU A 75 6.18 -6.87 10.37
N ILE A 76 7.04 -5.85 10.32
CA ILE A 76 7.03 -4.89 9.23
C ILE A 76 7.88 -5.45 8.09
N THR A 77 7.22 -5.81 7.00
CA THR A 77 7.82 -6.43 5.80
C THR A 77 8.21 -5.39 4.75
N SER A 78 7.51 -4.26 4.70
CA SER A 78 7.80 -3.14 3.80
C SER A 78 7.44 -1.81 4.45
N ASN A 79 8.28 -0.80 4.26
CA ASN A 79 8.09 0.53 4.81
C ASN A 79 8.77 1.56 3.90
N ASN A 80 8.01 2.14 2.97
CA ASN A 80 8.45 3.29 2.16
C ASN A 80 7.86 4.62 2.69
N ALA A 81 7.37 4.63 3.93
CA ALA A 81 6.89 5.84 4.56
C ALA A 81 8.04 6.80 4.85
N THR A 82 7.71 8.09 4.89
CA THR A 82 8.64 9.19 5.22
C THR A 82 8.49 9.69 6.64
N ARG A 83 7.39 9.34 7.30
CA ARG A 83 7.06 9.67 8.69
C ARG A 83 7.14 8.40 9.52
N ALA A 84 7.45 8.56 10.80
CA ALA A 84 7.44 7.44 11.72
C ALA A 84 6.00 6.95 11.92
N LEU A 85 5.79 5.64 11.97
CA LEU A 85 4.51 5.02 12.30
C LEU A 85 4.58 4.53 13.74
N ARG A 86 3.70 5.04 14.60
CA ARG A 86 3.57 4.60 15.98
C ARG A 86 2.45 3.58 16.09
N PHE A 87 2.77 2.40 16.59
CA PHE A 87 1.83 1.34 16.93
C PHE A 87 1.49 1.42 18.41
N TYR A 88 0.22 1.25 18.75
CA TYR A 88 -0.31 1.29 20.11
C TYR A 88 -0.91 -0.07 20.45
N ASN A 89 -0.82 -0.46 21.72
CA ASN A 89 -1.49 -1.64 22.24
C ASN A 89 -2.92 -1.40 22.73
N THR A 90 -3.52 -0.30 22.29
CA THR A 90 -4.86 0.12 22.65
C THR A 90 -5.55 0.66 21.40
N GLU A 91 -6.83 0.37 21.25
CA GLU A 91 -7.68 0.94 20.21
C GLU A 91 -7.65 2.48 20.19
N ARG A 92 -7.98 3.05 19.02
CA ARG A 92 -8.16 4.49 18.80
C ARG A 92 -6.97 5.34 19.23
N CYS A 93 -5.76 4.75 19.24
CA CYS A 93 -4.52 5.42 19.59
C CYS A 93 -4.61 6.10 20.97
N ASN A 94 -5.33 5.48 21.91
CA ASN A 94 -5.43 6.00 23.27
C ASN A 94 -4.03 6.05 23.89
N THR A 95 -3.63 7.21 24.41
CA THR A 95 -2.29 7.41 24.98
C THR A 95 -2.24 7.17 26.48
N VAL A 96 -3.38 7.08 27.15
CA VAL A 96 -3.44 6.92 28.61
C VAL A 96 -3.17 5.46 28.98
N GLY A 97 -1.98 5.19 29.49
CA GLY A 97 -1.57 3.85 29.92
C GLY A 97 -1.20 2.89 28.79
N SER A 98 -1.07 3.38 27.55
CA SER A 98 -0.68 2.55 26.42
C SER A 98 0.83 2.41 26.28
N ASN A 99 1.24 1.21 25.94
CA ASN A 99 2.57 0.94 25.40
C ASN A 99 2.55 1.19 23.90
N HIS A 100 3.67 1.65 23.38
CA HIS A 100 3.79 1.91 21.95
C HIS A 100 5.16 1.52 21.43
N PHE A 101 5.19 1.16 20.15
CA PHE A 101 6.40 1.00 19.37
C PHE A 101 6.39 2.02 18.25
N THR A 102 7.52 2.69 18.01
CA THR A 102 7.63 3.67 16.92
C THR A 102 8.58 3.11 15.87
N ALA A 103 8.03 2.76 14.71
CA ALA A 103 8.82 2.36 13.55
C ALA A 103 9.30 3.61 12.81
N PRO A 104 10.61 3.88 12.73
CA PRO A 104 11.12 4.97 11.92
C PRO A 104 10.91 4.67 10.41
N PRO A 105 10.99 5.69 9.54
CA PRO A 105 11.01 5.51 8.09
C PRO A 105 12.01 4.43 7.65
N GLY A 106 11.59 3.53 6.77
CA GLY A 106 12.44 2.44 6.26
C GLY A 106 12.69 1.28 7.22
N PHE A 107 12.19 1.32 8.46
CA PHE A 107 12.31 0.19 9.38
C PHE A 107 11.54 -1.02 8.86
N THR A 108 12.21 -2.17 8.83
CA THR A 108 11.62 -3.49 8.62
C THR A 108 12.13 -4.43 9.72
N GLY A 109 11.28 -5.36 10.15
CA GLY A 109 11.60 -6.31 11.20
C GLY A 109 10.48 -6.52 12.22
N PRO A 110 10.66 -7.49 13.12
CA PRO A 110 9.66 -7.86 14.10
C PRO A 110 9.74 -6.99 15.36
N PHE A 111 8.61 -6.82 16.02
CA PHE A 111 8.53 -6.32 17.39
C PHE A 111 7.35 -6.97 18.14
N ALA A 112 7.53 -7.17 19.45
CA ALA A 112 6.53 -7.75 20.31
C ALA A 112 5.65 -6.66 20.94
N LEU A 113 4.42 -6.54 20.45
CA LEU A 113 3.40 -5.65 20.98
C LEU A 113 2.03 -6.20 20.56
N ALA A 114 1.06 -6.18 21.48
CA ALA A 114 -0.33 -6.50 21.17
C ALA A 114 -0.99 -5.31 20.47
N VAL A 115 -0.65 -5.09 19.20
CA VAL A 115 -1.07 -3.92 18.44
C VAL A 115 -2.58 -3.91 18.24
N GLU A 116 -3.21 -2.77 18.53
CA GLU A 116 -4.63 -2.53 18.28
C GLU A 116 -4.88 -1.29 17.41
N ALA A 117 -3.93 -0.36 17.34
CA ALA A 117 -4.03 0.82 16.48
C ALA A 117 -2.66 1.34 16.05
N ALA A 118 -2.61 2.16 15.01
CA ALA A 118 -1.41 2.86 14.58
C ALA A 118 -1.69 4.29 14.10
N GLN A 119 -0.69 5.17 14.18
CA GLN A 119 -0.77 6.57 13.75
C GLN A 119 0.58 7.06 13.22
N PHE A 120 0.56 7.76 12.08
CA PHE A 120 1.74 8.46 11.59
C PHE A 120 2.02 9.73 12.39
N LEU A 121 3.29 9.96 12.75
CA LEU A 121 3.75 11.12 13.51
C LEU A 121 4.28 12.25 12.63
#